data_AF-A0A818PGV6-F1
#
_entry.id   AF-A0A818PGV6-F1
#
_cell.length_a   1.000
_cell.length_b   1.000
_cell.length_c   1.000
_cell.angle_alpha   90.00
_cell.angle_beta   90.00
_cell.angle_gamma   90.00
#
_symmetry.space_group_name_H-M   'P 1'
#
loop_
_entity.id
_entity.type
_entity.pdbx_description
1 polymer ?
#
loop_
_entity_poly.entity_id
_entity_poly.type
_entity_poly.pdbx_seq_one_letter_code
_entity_poly.pdbx_strand_id
1 'polypeptide(L)'
;MDRKTLEPEQKGILVNNPGGEHALYLSYICEDLRQFGDYSLVTKRLAKYPQRIEDLLNLLLNEVYTVVDSKPLVDAFFKLLIISNVGILESDIVNMLQQYMNKTSGEKDKTLIDRMIWSTLRRQLKTFLDTTWIHGHQLIIYRHASLEQILQKRCFKENTDELRSLHGFMADFYLKNQTIKDFAARRVPYHYEKAQMYSELVKYLRSSQSRGVDRMDRYAYLRRRRCTRMLPFTDDMLNQRAYLCNVCAMQFKLGPFTMAKSSCLICTNMIMGGNLSQGNPFKREARLCQKHGSGGYPHSIQCVVCRQPRPKPTGTGTASGFTDSVALNICFDCWISGGAARPRCCGMELE
;
A
#
# COMPACT_ATOMS: atom_id res chain seq x y z
N MET A 1 -1.03 52.09 8.25
CA MET A 1 -1.18 51.08 7.17
C MET A 1 0.16 50.40 7.02
N ASP A 2 0.34 49.23 7.64
CA ASP A 2 1.62 48.53 7.59
C ASP A 2 1.88 48.04 6.16
N ARG A 3 3.01 48.49 5.60
CA ARG A 3 3.46 48.08 4.27
C ARG A 3 3.80 46.59 4.35
N LYS A 4 3.06 45.75 3.60
CA LYS A 4 3.32 44.31 3.46
C LYS A 4 4.53 44.02 2.55
N THR A 5 5.59 44.82 2.66
CA THR A 5 6.76 44.74 1.79
C THR A 5 8.00 44.78 2.65
N LEU A 6 8.91 43.83 2.42
CA LEU A 6 10.21 43.83 3.09
C LEU A 6 11.02 45.07 2.74
N GLU A 7 11.62 45.67 3.75
CA GLU A 7 12.56 46.78 3.59
C GLU A 7 13.86 46.32 2.88
N PRO A 8 14.61 47.23 2.25
CA PRO A 8 15.86 46.87 1.57
C PRO A 8 16.84 46.12 2.46
N GLU A 9 16.96 46.50 3.73
CA GLU A 9 17.82 45.83 4.71
C GLU A 9 17.36 44.40 4.99
N GLN A 10 16.05 44.20 5.17
CA GLN A 10 15.44 42.88 5.38
C GLN A 10 15.64 41.96 4.16
N LYS A 11 15.51 42.50 2.95
CA LYS A 11 15.85 41.77 1.72
C LYS A 11 17.33 41.42 1.67
N GLY A 12 18.20 42.33 2.08
CA GLY A 12 19.64 42.10 2.21
C GLY A 12 19.96 40.94 3.14
N ILE A 13 19.33 40.87 4.32
CA ILE A 13 19.51 39.75 5.27
C ILE A 13 19.13 38.41 4.64
N LEU A 14 18.03 38.37 3.87
CA LEU A 14 17.57 37.15 3.20
C LEU A 14 18.49 36.69 2.08
N VAL A 15 18.89 37.61 1.20
CA VAL A 15 19.71 37.30 0.02
C VAL A 15 21.15 36.97 0.42
N ASN A 16 21.66 37.61 1.49
CA ASN A 16 23.01 37.35 2.00
C ASN A 16 23.10 36.13 2.92
N ASN A 17 21.97 35.52 3.30
CA ASN A 17 21.98 34.24 4.00
C ASN A 17 22.43 33.16 3.00
N PRO A 18 23.43 32.31 3.33
CA PRO A 18 23.86 31.23 2.44
C PRO A 18 22.72 30.30 1.97
N GLY A 19 21.68 30.11 2.80
CA GLY A 19 20.50 29.34 2.40
C GLY A 19 19.65 30.03 1.32
N GLY A 20 19.76 31.36 1.20
CA GLY A 20 19.02 32.20 0.26
C GLY A 20 19.32 31.92 -1.21
N GLU A 21 20.43 31.25 -1.53
CA GLU A 21 20.73 30.77 -2.89
C GLU A 21 19.77 29.65 -3.33
N HIS A 22 19.14 28.95 -2.38
CA HIS A 22 18.18 27.89 -2.66
C HIS A 22 16.74 28.43 -2.70
N ALA A 23 16.10 28.35 -3.87
CA ALA A 23 14.72 28.81 -4.06
C ALA A 23 13.72 28.18 -3.06
N LEU A 24 13.93 26.91 -2.69
CA LEU A 24 13.09 26.22 -1.72
C LEU A 24 13.21 26.84 -0.32
N TYR A 25 14.42 27.20 0.10
CA TYR A 25 14.68 27.86 1.38
C TYR A 25 13.94 29.21 1.46
N LEU A 26 14.07 30.03 0.41
CA LEU A 26 13.34 31.30 0.30
C LEU A 26 11.83 31.09 0.30
N SER A 27 11.32 30.04 -0.35
CA SER A 27 9.88 29.76 -0.38
C SER A 27 9.32 29.47 1.02
N TYR A 28 10.06 28.74 1.86
CA TYR A 28 9.66 28.44 3.23
C TYR A 28 9.66 29.70 4.10
N ILE A 29 10.71 30.52 3.98
CA ILE A 29 10.79 31.79 4.70
C ILE A 29 9.66 32.72 4.29
N CYS A 30 9.41 32.90 2.99
CA CYS A 30 8.35 33.77 2.51
C CYS A 30 6.98 33.33 3.04
N GLU A 31 6.73 32.02 3.09
CA GLU A 31 5.48 31.49 3.64
C GLU A 31 5.40 31.62 5.17
N ASP A 32 6.50 31.47 5.90
CA ASP A 32 6.58 31.73 7.35
C ASP A 32 6.32 33.21 7.66
N LEU A 33 7.01 34.13 6.98
CA LEU A 33 6.82 35.58 7.15
C LEU A 33 5.39 36.02 6.80
N ARG A 34 4.78 35.39 5.78
CA ARG A 34 3.38 35.62 5.42
C ARG A 34 2.41 35.23 6.54
N GLN A 35 2.76 34.21 7.33
CA GLN A 35 1.96 33.73 8.46
C GLN A 35 2.27 34.47 9.77
N PHE A 36 3.52 34.92 9.96
CA PHE A 36 3.99 35.61 11.17
C PHE A 36 3.20 36.90 11.47
N GLY A 37 2.87 37.69 10.43
CA GLY A 37 1.91 38.79 10.52
C GLY A 37 2.35 40.05 11.27
N ASP A 38 3.33 39.97 12.18
CA ASP A 38 3.87 41.12 12.92
C ASP A 38 5.12 41.70 12.22
N TYR A 39 4.91 42.76 11.43
CA TYR A 39 5.97 43.41 10.65
C TYR A 39 7.05 44.07 11.53
N SER A 40 6.72 44.47 12.77
CA SER A 40 7.65 45.15 13.66
C SER A 40 8.79 44.24 14.15
N LEU A 41 8.55 42.92 14.16
CA LEU A 41 9.50 41.92 14.63
C LEU A 41 10.17 41.14 13.49
N VAL A 42 9.90 41.48 12.22
CA VAL A 42 10.44 40.77 11.04
C VAL A 42 11.96 40.75 11.05
N THR A 43 12.64 41.87 11.30
CA THR A 43 14.11 41.90 11.32
C THR A 43 14.69 40.95 12.38
N LYS A 44 14.06 40.89 13.58
CA LYS A 44 14.46 39.94 14.64
C LYS A 44 14.16 38.49 14.26
N ARG A 45 13.08 38.26 13.51
CA ARG A 45 12.68 36.94 12.99
C ARG A 45 13.69 36.45 11.95
N LEU A 46 14.05 37.30 10.99
CA LEU A 46 15.02 37.01 9.93
C LEU A 46 16.37 36.59 10.49
N ALA A 47 16.84 37.26 11.56
CA ALA A 47 18.11 36.95 12.21
C ALA A 47 18.16 35.56 12.85
N LYS A 48 17.01 34.91 13.10
CA LYS A 48 16.94 33.55 13.67
C LYS A 48 16.99 32.46 12.61
N TYR A 49 16.83 32.78 11.32
CA TYR A 49 16.78 31.75 10.30
C TYR A 49 18.17 31.13 10.07
N PRO A 50 18.29 29.80 10.20
CA PRO A 50 19.57 29.13 10.05
C PRO A 50 19.98 29.08 8.58
N GLN A 51 21.25 28.82 8.31
CA GLN A 51 21.79 28.85 6.94
C GLN A 51 21.43 27.60 6.12
N ARG A 52 21.13 26.48 6.79
CA ARG A 52 20.80 25.21 6.12
C ARG A 52 19.29 25.00 6.09
N ILE A 53 18.81 24.43 4.99
CA ILE A 53 17.39 24.15 4.83
C ILE A 53 16.86 23.12 5.83
N GLU A 54 17.68 22.13 6.21
CA GLU A 54 17.26 21.13 7.20
C GLU A 54 17.03 21.77 8.57
N ASP A 55 17.91 22.69 8.95
CA ASP A 55 17.80 23.44 10.20
C ASP A 55 16.59 24.37 10.18
N LEU A 56 16.32 25.01 9.03
CA LEU A 56 15.15 25.88 8.85
C LEU A 56 13.87 25.06 9.01
N LEU A 57 13.78 23.93 8.34
CA LEU A 57 12.62 23.04 8.45
C LEU A 57 12.43 22.52 9.88
N ASN A 58 13.51 22.19 10.59
CA ASN A 58 13.43 21.80 12.00
C ASN A 58 12.94 22.94 12.89
N LEU A 59 13.41 24.18 12.66
CA LEU A 59 12.96 25.36 13.38
C LEU A 59 11.45 25.58 13.17
N LEU A 60 10.99 25.61 11.91
CA LEU A 60 9.59 25.84 11.58
C LEU A 60 8.69 24.70 12.08
N LEU A 61 9.14 23.44 12.00
CA LEU A 61 8.40 22.31 12.55
C LEU A 61 8.26 22.43 14.07
N ASN A 62 9.34 22.75 14.79
CA ASN A 62 9.32 22.92 16.24
C ASN A 62 8.28 23.95 16.67
N GLU A 63 8.14 25.03 15.92
CA GLU A 63 7.15 26.07 16.21
C GLU A 63 5.72 25.57 16.04
N VAL A 64 5.43 24.81 14.99
CA VAL A 64 4.12 24.15 14.85
C VAL A 64 3.83 23.27 16.08
N TYR A 65 4.82 22.52 16.56
CA TYR A 65 4.65 21.70 17.78
C TYR A 65 4.44 22.52 19.05
N THR A 66 4.92 23.77 19.12
CA THR A 66 4.72 24.64 20.28
C THR A 66 3.39 25.40 20.24
N VAL A 67 2.91 25.75 19.05
CA VAL A 67 1.64 26.49 18.87
C VAL A 67 0.44 25.56 18.98
N VAL A 68 0.63 24.30 18.63
CA VAL A 68 -0.43 23.29 18.64
C VAL A 68 -0.31 22.45 19.91
N ASP A 69 -1.20 22.66 20.88
CA ASP A 69 -1.34 21.83 22.11
C ASP A 69 -1.65 20.33 21.82
N SER A 70 -1.64 19.92 20.57
CA SER A 70 -1.86 18.54 20.10
C SER A 70 -0.64 17.97 19.37
N LYS A 71 0.54 18.06 19.97
CA LYS A 71 1.75 17.35 19.49
C LYS A 71 1.48 15.89 19.06
N PRO A 72 0.71 15.08 19.82
CA PRO A 72 0.37 13.71 19.38
C PRO A 72 -0.37 13.66 18.04
N LEU A 73 -1.24 14.64 17.77
CA LEU A 73 -2.00 14.72 16.52
C LEU A 73 -1.13 15.12 15.34
N VAL A 74 -0.22 16.08 15.54
CA VAL A 74 0.78 16.48 14.53
C VAL A 74 1.67 15.29 14.18
N ASP A 75 2.15 14.57 15.19
CA ASP A 75 2.97 13.36 15.01
C ASP A 75 2.20 12.26 14.27
N ALA A 76 0.95 12.00 14.67
CA ALA A 76 0.09 11.04 13.98
C ALA A 76 -0.11 11.38 12.51
N PHE A 77 -0.39 12.66 12.20
CA PHE A 77 -0.57 13.13 10.84
C PHE A 77 0.69 12.92 10.00
N PHE A 78 1.85 13.35 10.48
CA PHE A 78 3.08 13.17 9.72
C PHE A 78 3.45 11.71 9.56
N LYS A 79 3.30 10.86 10.59
CA LYS A 79 3.52 9.42 10.48
C LYS A 79 2.68 8.79 9.37
N LEU A 80 1.39 9.10 9.33
CA LEU A 80 0.48 8.58 8.29
C LEU A 80 0.87 9.10 6.91
N LEU A 81 1.20 10.39 6.80
CA LEU A 81 1.59 10.99 5.53
C LEU A 81 2.87 10.36 4.97
N ILE A 82 3.85 10.08 5.83
CA ILE A 82 5.15 9.49 5.44
C ILE A 82 4.92 8.14 4.76
N ILE A 83 4.09 7.29 5.38
CA ILE A 83 3.89 5.93 4.88
C ILE A 83 2.86 5.84 3.76
N SER A 84 2.15 6.93 3.45
CA SER A 84 1.05 6.94 2.47
C SER A 84 1.48 6.71 1.01
N ASN A 85 2.80 6.73 0.75
CA ASN A 85 3.48 6.57 -0.55
C ASN A 85 3.21 7.70 -1.56
N VAL A 86 1.95 8.08 -1.74
CA VAL A 86 1.50 9.07 -2.74
C VAL A 86 0.74 10.23 -2.10
N GLY A 87 0.35 10.13 -0.82
CA GLY A 87 -0.48 11.10 -0.13
C GLY A 87 -1.79 10.50 0.40
N ILE A 88 -2.52 11.31 1.16
CA ILE A 88 -3.78 10.95 1.83
C ILE A 88 -4.92 11.83 1.29
N LEU A 89 -6.08 11.22 1.03
CA LEU A 89 -7.26 12.00 0.64
C LEU A 89 -7.73 12.87 1.80
N GLU A 90 -8.04 14.13 1.50
CA GLU A 90 -8.58 15.04 2.52
C GLU A 90 -9.90 14.53 3.10
N SER A 91 -10.73 13.84 2.30
CA SER A 91 -11.98 13.22 2.78
C SER A 91 -11.74 12.17 3.88
N ASP A 92 -10.55 11.56 3.89
CA ASP A 92 -10.25 10.40 4.72
C ASP A 92 -9.44 10.78 5.95
N ILE A 93 -8.74 11.92 5.91
CA ILE A 93 -7.72 12.27 6.91
C ILE A 93 -8.28 12.36 8.32
N VAL A 94 -9.47 12.97 8.51
CA VAL A 94 -10.10 13.12 9.82
C VAL A 94 -10.43 11.75 10.42
N ASN A 95 -11.10 10.90 9.64
CA ASN A 95 -11.48 9.55 10.06
C ASN A 95 -10.25 8.68 10.32
N MET A 96 -9.21 8.82 9.50
CA MET A 96 -7.96 8.08 9.62
C MET A 96 -7.19 8.47 10.87
N LEU A 97 -7.03 9.78 11.12
CA LEU A 97 -6.41 10.30 12.33
C LEU A 97 -7.16 9.86 13.57
N GLN A 98 -8.49 9.94 13.54
CA GLN A 98 -9.31 9.57 14.70
C GLN A 98 -9.19 8.07 15.02
N GLN A 99 -9.26 7.20 14.01
CA GLN A 99 -9.08 5.76 14.20
C GLN A 99 -7.67 5.42 14.68
N TYR A 100 -6.64 6.10 14.15
CA TYR A 100 -5.26 5.90 14.58
C TYR A 100 -5.06 6.31 16.04
N MET A 101 -5.49 7.53 16.40
CA MET A 101 -5.38 8.06 17.77
C MET A 101 -6.11 7.18 18.78
N ASN A 102 -7.33 6.72 18.45
CA ASN A 102 -8.09 5.83 19.34
C ASN A 102 -7.43 4.46 19.50
N LYS A 103 -6.71 3.98 18.48
CA LYS A 103 -5.94 2.73 18.56
C LYS A 103 -4.70 2.89 19.46
N THR A 104 -4.08 4.06 19.46
CA THR A 104 -2.85 4.32 20.24
C THR A 104 -3.09 4.77 21.67
N SER A 105 -4.16 5.55 21.93
CA SER A 105 -4.45 6.12 23.25
C SER A 105 -5.20 5.16 24.18
N GLY A 106 -5.63 4.00 23.69
CA GLY A 106 -6.41 3.04 24.47
C GLY A 106 -7.89 3.44 24.62
N GLU A 107 -8.69 2.53 25.15
CA GLU A 107 -10.18 2.61 25.11
C GLU A 107 -10.77 3.73 25.98
N LYS A 108 -10.00 4.27 26.92
CA LYS A 108 -10.43 5.28 27.89
C LYS A 108 -10.43 6.72 27.34
N ASP A 109 -9.59 7.02 26.36
CA ASP A 109 -9.42 8.37 25.80
C ASP A 109 -9.72 8.37 24.29
N LYS A 110 -10.99 8.19 23.94
CA LYS A 110 -11.45 8.36 22.56
C LYS A 110 -11.30 9.82 22.16
N THR A 111 -10.30 10.11 21.34
CA THR A 111 -10.08 11.44 20.79
C THR A 111 -11.14 11.70 19.72
N LEU A 112 -11.90 12.79 19.88
CA LEU A 112 -12.80 13.29 18.85
C LEU A 112 -12.03 14.34 18.04
N ILE A 113 -11.79 14.05 16.77
CA ILE A 113 -11.17 14.99 15.84
C ILE A 113 -12.28 15.49 14.94
N ASP A 114 -12.75 16.71 15.19
CA ASP A 114 -13.71 17.35 14.31
C ASP A 114 -13.01 18.09 13.15
N ARG A 115 -13.82 18.63 12.24
CA ARG A 115 -13.32 19.40 11.10
C ARG A 115 -12.66 20.72 11.51
N MET A 116 -13.03 21.30 12.66
CA MET A 116 -12.45 22.55 13.15
C MET A 116 -11.03 22.34 13.65
N ILE A 117 -10.78 21.27 14.40
CA ILE A 117 -9.45 20.85 14.83
C ILE A 117 -8.58 20.57 13.60
N TRP A 118 -9.09 19.79 12.64
CA TRP A 118 -8.37 19.52 11.39
C TRP A 118 -8.06 20.79 10.60
N SER A 119 -9.02 21.70 10.42
CA SER A 119 -8.79 22.95 9.68
C SER A 119 -7.74 23.85 10.35
N THR A 120 -7.74 23.90 11.67
CA THR A 120 -6.74 24.64 12.46
C THR A 120 -5.36 24.03 12.26
N LEU A 121 -5.24 22.71 12.35
CA LEU A 121 -4.01 21.97 12.10
C LEU A 121 -3.53 22.16 10.65
N ARG A 122 -4.40 21.99 9.66
CA ARG A 122 -4.09 22.17 8.23
C ARG A 122 -3.56 23.59 7.96
N ARG A 123 -4.11 24.61 8.60
CA ARG A 123 -3.64 26.00 8.48
C ARG A 123 -2.21 26.16 8.99
N GLN A 124 -1.91 25.59 10.16
CA GLN A 124 -0.56 25.57 10.75
C GLN A 124 0.43 24.79 9.88
N LEU A 125 -0.02 23.69 9.28
CA LEU A 125 0.79 22.83 8.43
C LEU A 125 0.90 23.29 6.98
N LYS A 126 0.19 24.36 6.59
CA LYS A 126 0.08 24.79 5.19
C LYS A 126 1.44 25.00 4.53
N THR A 127 2.44 25.46 5.28
CA THR A 127 3.80 25.69 4.79
C THR A 127 4.49 24.41 4.30
N PHE A 128 4.12 23.26 4.87
CA PHE A 128 4.74 21.96 4.64
C PHE A 128 4.00 21.10 3.62
N LEU A 129 2.73 21.42 3.38
CA LEU A 129 1.82 20.62 2.60
C LEU A 129 1.54 21.26 1.24
N ASP A 130 1.23 20.39 0.29
CA ASP A 130 0.64 20.76 -0.99
C ASP A 130 -0.60 19.89 -1.25
N THR A 131 -1.41 20.30 -2.21
CA THR A 131 -2.61 19.56 -2.61
C THR A 131 -2.66 19.34 -4.10
N THR A 132 -2.89 18.09 -4.48
CA THR A 132 -3.15 17.70 -5.87
C THR A 132 -4.56 17.15 -6.01
N TRP A 133 -5.07 17.06 -7.23
CA TRP A 133 -6.41 16.52 -7.49
C TRP A 133 -6.34 15.14 -8.12
N ILE A 134 -7.07 14.18 -7.54
CA ILE A 134 -7.19 12.82 -8.08
C ILE A 134 -8.67 12.43 -8.06
N HIS A 135 -9.22 12.10 -9.24
CA HIS A 135 -10.62 11.68 -9.40
C HIS A 135 -11.64 12.64 -8.76
N GLY A 136 -11.38 13.94 -8.76
CA GLY A 136 -12.26 14.95 -8.15
C GLY A 136 -12.09 15.13 -6.64
N HIS A 137 -11.11 14.48 -6.02
CA HIS A 137 -10.80 14.62 -4.60
C HIS A 137 -9.44 15.27 -4.39
N GLN A 138 -9.33 16.07 -3.33
CA GLN A 138 -8.06 16.65 -2.90
C GLN A 138 -7.20 15.58 -2.21
N LEU A 139 -5.96 15.44 -2.70
CA LEU A 139 -4.92 14.61 -2.15
C LEU A 139 -3.89 15.51 -1.48
N ILE A 140 -3.62 15.24 -0.21
CA ILE A 140 -2.62 15.96 0.58
C ILE A 140 -1.29 15.25 0.42
N ILE A 141 -0.27 16.00 0.03
CA ILE A 141 1.11 15.54 -0.16
C ILE A 141 2.10 16.48 0.52
N TYR A 142 3.36 16.06 0.57
CA TYR A 142 4.45 16.96 0.92
C TYR A 142 4.65 18.00 -0.17
N ARG A 143 4.96 19.23 0.24
CA ARG A 143 5.43 20.26 -0.69
C ARG A 143 6.78 19.91 -1.30
N HIS A 144 7.64 19.20 -0.57
CA HIS A 144 8.97 18.82 -1.04
C HIS A 144 9.49 17.52 -0.39
N ALA A 145 10.27 16.74 -1.14
CA ALA A 145 10.83 15.46 -0.67
C ALA A 145 11.81 15.60 0.51
N SER A 146 12.54 16.72 0.63
CA SER A 146 13.43 16.99 1.77
C SER A 146 12.70 16.96 3.11
N LEU A 147 11.44 17.41 3.13
CA LEU A 147 10.62 17.38 4.34
C LEU A 147 10.33 15.94 4.76
N GLU A 148 10.02 15.07 3.81
CA GLU A 148 9.79 13.64 4.08
C GLU A 148 11.01 13.01 4.76
N GLN A 149 12.23 13.29 4.28
CA GLN A 149 13.46 12.76 4.87
C GLN A 149 13.68 13.24 6.32
N ILE A 150 13.39 14.52 6.60
CA ILE A 150 13.51 15.09 7.95
C ILE A 150 12.46 14.49 8.87
N LEU A 151 11.21 14.40 8.42
CA LEU A 151 10.12 13.83 9.19
C LEU A 151 10.32 12.32 9.41
N GLN A 152 10.85 11.58 8.44
CA GLN A 152 11.21 10.17 8.63
C GLN A 152 12.20 9.99 9.79
N LYS A 153 13.29 10.76 9.80
CA LYS A 153 14.28 10.73 10.89
C LYS A 153 13.70 11.12 12.24
N ARG A 154 12.76 12.07 12.25
CA ARG A 154 12.13 12.60 13.47
C ARG A 154 11.07 11.66 14.05
N CYS A 155 10.18 11.15 13.19
CA CYS A 155 9.01 10.36 13.59
C CYS A 155 9.34 8.87 13.76
N PHE A 156 10.30 8.34 13.00
CA PHE A 156 10.68 6.93 13.02
C PHE A 156 12.17 6.82 13.38
N LYS A 157 12.46 6.74 14.68
CA LYS A 157 13.80 6.44 15.23
C LYS A 157 14.16 4.97 14.98
N GLU A 158 14.19 4.54 13.73
CA GLU A 158 14.50 3.17 13.29
C GLU A 158 13.53 2.08 13.78
N ASN A 159 12.36 2.44 14.32
CA ASN A 159 11.38 1.49 14.83
C ASN A 159 10.65 0.77 13.69
N THR A 160 11.20 -0.36 13.24
CA THR A 160 10.65 -1.17 12.15
C THR A 160 9.29 -1.79 12.50
N ASP A 161 9.01 -2.03 13.77
CA ASP A 161 7.77 -2.69 14.21
C ASP A 161 6.61 -1.73 14.21
N GLU A 162 6.84 -0.50 14.65
CA GLU A 162 5.87 0.58 14.54
C GLU A 162 5.55 0.88 13.07
N LEU A 163 6.56 0.93 12.21
CA LEU A 163 6.36 1.10 10.76
C LEU A 163 5.49 -0.02 10.17
N ARG A 164 5.80 -1.29 10.50
CA ARG A 164 5.01 -2.44 10.05
C ARG A 164 3.55 -2.36 10.54
N SER A 165 3.34 -2.04 11.81
CA SER A 165 2.00 -1.86 12.41
C SER A 165 1.21 -0.73 11.74
N LEU A 166 1.88 0.37 11.41
CA LEU A 166 1.25 1.52 10.77
C LEU A 166 0.87 1.22 9.31
N HIS A 167 1.72 0.49 8.57
CA HIS A 167 1.35 -0.01 7.25
C HIS A 167 0.15 -0.97 7.33
N GLY A 168 0.10 -1.88 8.31
CA GLY A 168 -1.05 -2.75 8.54
C GLY A 168 -2.34 -1.95 8.80
N PHE A 169 -2.26 -0.93 9.65
CA PHE A 169 -3.36 0.00 9.90
C PHE A 169 -3.86 0.69 8.62
N MET A 170 -2.96 1.20 7.78
CA MET A 170 -3.34 1.84 6.52
C MET A 170 -4.04 0.88 5.55
N ALA A 171 -3.55 -0.36 5.45
CA ALA A 171 -4.18 -1.37 4.62
C ALA A 171 -5.62 -1.67 5.09
N ASP A 172 -5.79 -1.89 6.39
CA ASP A 172 -7.10 -2.14 7.01
C ASP A 172 -8.05 -0.94 6.84
N PHE A 173 -7.53 0.28 7.01
CA PHE A 173 -8.30 1.50 6.84
C PHE A 173 -8.82 1.61 5.41
N TYR A 174 -7.96 1.46 4.39
CA TYR A 174 -8.38 1.53 2.99
C TYR A 174 -9.32 0.39 2.60
N LEU A 175 -9.19 -0.77 3.24
CA LEU A 175 -10.09 -1.90 2.98
C LEU A 175 -11.52 -1.61 3.49
N LYS A 176 -11.63 -1.01 4.68
CA LYS A 176 -12.91 -0.73 5.36
C LYS A 176 -13.56 0.58 4.87
N ASN A 177 -12.78 1.64 4.70
CA ASN A 177 -13.24 3.00 4.44
C ASN A 177 -12.91 3.40 2.99
N GLN A 178 -13.53 2.73 2.03
CA GLN A 178 -13.29 2.96 0.60
C GLN A 178 -14.02 4.20 0.08
N THR A 179 -13.49 5.40 0.31
CA THR A 179 -14.05 6.62 -0.30
C THR A 179 -13.95 6.56 -1.83
N ILE A 180 -12.78 6.14 -2.35
CA ILE A 180 -12.56 5.89 -3.77
C ILE A 180 -12.01 4.48 -3.93
N LYS A 181 -12.81 3.58 -4.51
CA LYS A 181 -12.49 2.15 -4.61
C LYS A 181 -11.17 1.89 -5.36
N ASP A 182 -10.96 2.54 -6.50
CA ASP A 182 -9.76 2.32 -7.31
C ASP A 182 -8.49 2.87 -6.64
N PHE A 183 -8.62 3.99 -5.93
CA PHE A 183 -7.55 4.61 -5.16
C PHE A 183 -7.10 3.72 -4.00
N ALA A 184 -8.07 3.19 -3.24
CA ALA A 184 -7.83 2.23 -2.18
C ALA A 184 -7.23 0.93 -2.73
N ALA A 185 -7.77 0.46 -3.86
CA ALA A 185 -7.39 -0.83 -4.41
C ALA A 185 -5.90 -0.93 -4.75
N ARG A 186 -5.31 0.14 -5.31
CA ARG A 186 -3.89 0.19 -5.64
C ARG A 186 -2.97 0.30 -4.43
N ARG A 187 -3.46 0.80 -3.29
CA ARG A 187 -2.67 1.05 -2.09
C ARG A 187 -2.63 -0.12 -1.12
N VAL A 188 -3.74 -0.85 -0.98
CA VAL A 188 -3.83 -1.98 -0.05
C VAL A 188 -2.68 -3.00 -0.25
N PRO A 189 -2.33 -3.41 -1.48
CA PRO A 189 -1.22 -4.34 -1.70
C PRO A 189 0.14 -3.81 -1.22
N TYR A 190 0.43 -2.54 -1.50
CA TYR A 190 1.66 -1.87 -1.07
C TYR A 190 1.78 -1.90 0.45
N HIS A 191 0.71 -1.51 1.15
CA HIS A 191 0.71 -1.45 2.60
C HIS A 191 0.79 -2.85 3.23
N TYR A 192 0.06 -3.86 2.74
CA TYR A 192 0.23 -5.22 3.26
C TYR A 192 1.61 -5.81 3.00
N GLU A 193 2.24 -5.52 1.84
CA GLU A 193 3.60 -5.97 1.58
C GLU A 193 4.61 -5.33 2.55
N LYS A 194 4.49 -4.02 2.80
CA LYS A 194 5.33 -3.29 3.76
C LYS A 194 5.09 -3.70 5.21
N ALA A 195 3.85 -4.05 5.56
CA ALA A 195 3.48 -4.62 6.85
C ALA A 195 3.92 -6.08 7.02
N GLN A 196 4.42 -6.73 5.96
CA GLN A 196 4.74 -8.16 5.92
C GLN A 196 3.53 -9.08 6.20
N MET A 197 2.32 -8.59 5.94
CA MET A 197 1.07 -9.36 6.09
C MET A 197 0.77 -10.14 4.81
N TYR A 198 1.63 -11.10 4.46
CA TYR A 198 1.57 -11.78 3.16
C TYR A 198 0.32 -12.65 2.96
N SER A 199 -0.19 -13.26 4.03
CA SER A 199 -1.46 -14.00 4.03
C SER A 199 -2.62 -13.10 3.59
N GLU A 200 -2.77 -11.93 4.22
CA GLU A 200 -3.82 -10.97 3.91
C GLU A 200 -3.60 -10.32 2.53
N LEU A 201 -2.35 -10.07 2.12
CA LEU A 201 -2.02 -9.61 0.76
C LEU A 201 -2.54 -10.59 -0.30
N VAL A 202 -2.21 -11.87 -0.19
CA VAL A 202 -2.62 -12.89 -1.17
C VAL A 202 -4.15 -13.06 -1.17
N LYS A 203 -4.78 -13.06 0.00
CA LYS A 203 -6.24 -13.11 0.14
C LYS A 203 -6.90 -11.89 -0.50
N TYR A 204 -6.37 -10.69 -0.28
CA TYR A 204 -6.86 -9.45 -0.87
C TYR A 204 -6.75 -9.47 -2.40
N LEU A 205 -5.58 -9.82 -2.95
CA LEU A 205 -5.34 -9.87 -4.40
C LEU A 205 -6.21 -10.91 -5.12
N ARG A 206 -6.67 -11.95 -4.41
CA ARG A 206 -7.62 -12.95 -4.94
C ARG A 206 -9.09 -12.60 -4.69
N SER A 207 -9.37 -11.47 -4.02
CA SER A 207 -10.73 -11.02 -3.75
C SER A 207 -11.27 -10.10 -4.85
N SER A 208 -12.59 -9.92 -4.88
CA SER A 208 -13.24 -8.93 -5.76
C SER A 208 -13.02 -7.48 -5.33
N GLN A 209 -12.30 -7.20 -4.24
CA GLN A 209 -11.97 -5.82 -3.84
C GLN A 209 -10.68 -5.32 -4.49
N SER A 210 -9.85 -6.23 -5.03
CA SER A 210 -8.59 -5.89 -5.70
C SER A 210 -8.72 -5.56 -7.18
N ARG A 211 -9.95 -5.32 -7.68
CA ARG A 211 -10.20 -5.12 -9.13
C ARG A 211 -9.47 -3.92 -9.72
N GLY A 212 -9.25 -2.88 -8.93
CA GLY A 212 -8.52 -1.67 -9.34
C GLY A 212 -6.99 -1.82 -9.32
N VAL A 213 -6.46 -2.97 -8.88
CA VAL A 213 -5.02 -3.28 -8.92
C VAL A 213 -4.63 -3.62 -10.35
N ASP A 214 -3.59 -2.96 -10.85
CA ASP A 214 -3.05 -3.24 -12.18
C ASP A 214 -2.60 -4.70 -12.32
N ARG A 215 -2.75 -5.24 -13.54
CA ARG A 215 -2.42 -6.62 -13.86
C ARG A 215 -0.95 -6.94 -13.58
N MET A 216 -0.05 -6.04 -13.95
CA MET A 216 1.39 -6.21 -13.79
C MET A 216 1.79 -6.12 -12.31
N ASP A 217 1.21 -5.17 -11.58
CA ASP A 217 1.44 -5.03 -10.14
C ASP A 217 0.99 -6.27 -9.38
N ARG A 218 -0.23 -6.74 -9.64
CA ARG A 218 -0.77 -7.96 -9.03
C ARG A 218 0.15 -9.15 -9.28
N TYR A 219 0.60 -9.30 -10.52
CA TYR A 219 1.53 -10.34 -10.90
C TYR A 219 2.87 -10.20 -10.16
N ALA A 220 3.42 -8.99 -10.03
CA ALA A 220 4.66 -8.74 -9.31
C ALA A 220 4.55 -9.14 -7.82
N TYR A 221 3.50 -8.71 -7.13
CA TYR A 221 3.25 -9.09 -5.73
C TYR A 221 3.15 -10.61 -5.55
N LEU A 222 2.35 -11.27 -6.39
CA LEU A 222 2.11 -12.72 -6.26
C LEU A 222 3.33 -13.53 -6.70
N ARG A 223 4.09 -13.07 -7.69
CA ARG A 223 5.33 -13.73 -8.12
C ARG A 223 6.39 -13.71 -7.03
N ARG A 224 6.58 -12.58 -6.33
CA ARG A 224 7.54 -12.46 -5.22
C ARG A 224 7.25 -13.43 -4.07
N ARG A 225 6.00 -13.86 -3.94
CA ARG A 225 5.53 -14.79 -2.89
C ARG A 225 5.26 -16.19 -3.41
N ARG A 226 5.60 -16.49 -4.66
CA ARG A 226 5.44 -17.83 -5.22
C ARG A 226 6.61 -18.69 -4.75
N CYS A 227 6.30 -19.93 -4.37
CA CYS A 227 7.31 -20.92 -4.03
C CYS A 227 8.35 -21.07 -5.13
N THR A 228 9.62 -21.01 -4.76
CA THR A 228 10.76 -21.08 -5.68
C THR A 228 11.14 -22.50 -6.08
N ARG A 229 10.56 -23.52 -5.41
CA ARG A 229 10.86 -24.93 -5.66
C ARG A 229 10.51 -25.35 -7.09
N MET A 230 11.52 -25.85 -7.79
CA MET A 230 11.37 -26.50 -9.09
C MET A 230 10.72 -27.87 -8.91
N LEU A 231 9.82 -28.23 -9.83
CA LEU A 231 9.13 -29.52 -9.82
C LEU A 231 9.75 -30.45 -10.87
N PRO A 232 9.83 -31.77 -10.60
CA PRO A 232 10.16 -32.75 -11.62
C PRO A 232 9.07 -32.78 -12.71
N PHE A 233 9.37 -33.34 -13.88
CA PHE A 233 8.38 -33.51 -14.95
C PHE A 233 7.41 -34.67 -14.72
N THR A 234 7.66 -35.52 -13.71
CA THR A 234 6.83 -36.69 -13.43
C THR A 234 5.61 -36.31 -12.59
N ASP A 235 4.49 -37.01 -12.84
CA ASP A 235 3.24 -36.91 -12.07
C ASP A 235 3.30 -37.80 -10.82
N ASP A 236 4.18 -37.44 -9.89
CA ASP A 236 4.40 -38.20 -8.65
C ASP A 236 3.98 -37.40 -7.40
N MET A 237 4.10 -38.01 -6.21
CA MET A 237 3.82 -37.35 -4.93
C MET A 237 4.57 -36.02 -4.73
N LEU A 238 5.69 -35.84 -5.41
CA LEU A 238 6.51 -34.62 -5.35
C LEU A 238 5.94 -33.47 -6.21
N ASN A 239 4.96 -33.75 -7.07
CA ASN A 239 4.46 -32.85 -8.11
C ASN A 239 2.96 -33.06 -8.33
N GLN A 240 2.14 -32.44 -7.49
CA GLN A 240 0.69 -32.61 -7.54
C GLN A 240 0.02 -31.51 -8.35
N ARG A 241 -0.94 -31.87 -9.20
CA ARG A 241 -1.77 -30.88 -9.87
C ARG A 241 -2.63 -30.10 -8.85
N ALA A 242 -2.78 -28.80 -9.08
CA ALA A 242 -3.57 -27.91 -8.23
C ALA A 242 -5.06 -27.99 -8.59
N TYR A 243 -5.92 -28.05 -7.57
CA TYR A 243 -7.36 -28.15 -7.74
C TYR A 243 -8.14 -27.20 -6.83
N LEU A 244 -9.34 -26.81 -7.27
CA LEU A 244 -10.38 -26.22 -6.42
C LEU A 244 -11.54 -27.19 -6.25
N CYS A 245 -12.26 -27.13 -5.13
CA CYS A 245 -13.60 -27.71 -5.09
C CYS A 245 -14.57 -26.86 -5.91
N ASN A 246 -15.67 -27.44 -6.40
CA ASN A 246 -16.67 -26.70 -7.18
C ASN A 246 -17.25 -25.48 -6.45
N VAL A 247 -17.49 -25.57 -5.14
CA VAL A 247 -17.95 -24.42 -4.33
C VAL A 247 -16.96 -23.26 -4.41
N CYS A 248 -15.67 -23.53 -4.16
CA CYS A 248 -14.64 -22.53 -4.32
C CYS A 248 -14.50 -22.10 -5.78
N ALA A 249 -14.59 -22.99 -6.77
CA ALA A 249 -14.47 -22.57 -8.18
C ALA A 249 -15.61 -21.62 -8.62
N MET A 250 -16.80 -21.76 -8.04
CA MET A 250 -17.96 -20.88 -8.29
C MET A 250 -17.87 -19.56 -7.53
N GLN A 251 -17.48 -19.60 -6.25
CA GLN A 251 -17.39 -18.41 -5.39
C GLN A 251 -16.09 -17.61 -5.61
N PHE A 252 -15.01 -18.33 -5.87
CA PHE A 252 -13.67 -17.78 -5.97
C PHE A 252 -13.42 -17.26 -7.37
N LYS A 253 -13.70 -15.97 -7.52
CA LYS A 253 -13.19 -15.19 -8.62
C LYS A 253 -11.70 -15.01 -8.39
N LEU A 254 -10.85 -15.81 -9.03
CA LEU A 254 -9.41 -15.60 -8.97
C LEU A 254 -9.08 -14.18 -9.41
N GLY A 255 -9.83 -13.59 -10.36
CA GLY A 255 -9.69 -12.20 -10.77
C GLY A 255 -11.04 -11.50 -11.04
N PRO A 256 -11.04 -10.17 -11.25
CA PRO A 256 -12.24 -9.35 -11.45
C PRO A 256 -13.25 -9.89 -12.46
N PHE A 257 -12.74 -10.50 -13.55
CA PHE A 257 -13.46 -10.75 -14.79
C PHE A 257 -13.50 -12.23 -15.21
N THR A 258 -13.03 -13.15 -14.36
CA THR A 258 -12.76 -14.53 -14.79
C THR A 258 -13.30 -15.57 -13.82
N MET A 259 -13.97 -16.58 -14.37
CA MET A 259 -14.25 -17.83 -13.67
C MET A 259 -12.93 -18.53 -13.32
N ALA A 260 -12.91 -19.29 -12.22
CA ALA A 260 -11.69 -19.97 -11.76
C ALA A 260 -11.08 -20.92 -12.81
N LYS A 261 -11.91 -21.49 -13.71
CA LYS A 261 -11.49 -22.43 -14.77
C LYS A 261 -10.62 -21.77 -15.85
N SER A 262 -10.85 -20.49 -16.14
CA SER A 262 -10.19 -19.74 -17.20
C SER A 262 -9.20 -18.71 -16.67
N SER A 263 -8.85 -18.75 -15.40
CA SER A 263 -7.89 -17.81 -14.78
C SER A 263 -6.60 -18.50 -14.36
N CYS A 264 -5.51 -17.75 -14.43
CA CYS A 264 -4.22 -18.16 -13.92
C CYS A 264 -4.26 -18.22 -12.38
N LEU A 265 -3.84 -19.34 -11.79
CA LEU A 265 -3.75 -19.49 -10.33
C LEU A 265 -2.82 -18.45 -9.66
N ILE A 266 -1.81 -17.98 -10.38
CA ILE A 266 -0.81 -17.03 -9.88
C ILE A 266 -1.29 -15.60 -10.10
N CYS A 267 -1.30 -15.11 -11.35
CA CYS A 267 -1.59 -13.71 -11.63
C CYS A 267 -3.07 -13.40 -11.79
N THR A 268 -3.94 -14.41 -11.72
CA THR A 268 -5.40 -14.28 -11.82
C THR A 268 -5.95 -13.81 -13.17
N ASN A 269 -5.07 -13.57 -14.13
CA ASN A 269 -5.45 -13.15 -15.48
C ASN A 269 -6.19 -14.25 -16.23
N MET A 270 -7.06 -13.83 -17.15
CA MET A 270 -7.71 -14.74 -18.08
C MET A 270 -6.66 -15.44 -18.94
N ILE A 271 -6.75 -16.76 -19.02
CA ILE A 271 -6.00 -17.59 -19.96
C ILE A 271 -6.87 -17.67 -21.22
N MET A 272 -6.48 -16.93 -22.26
CA MET A 272 -7.14 -16.96 -23.57
C MET A 272 -7.17 -18.40 -24.10
N GLY A 273 -8.34 -18.84 -24.60
CA GLY A 273 -8.53 -20.20 -25.12
C GLY A 273 -8.70 -21.29 -24.05
N GLY A 274 -9.07 -20.94 -22.81
CA GLY A 274 -9.25 -21.90 -21.71
C GLY A 274 -10.28 -23.02 -21.97
N ASN A 275 -11.22 -22.80 -22.91
CA ASN A 275 -12.25 -23.76 -23.32
C ASN A 275 -11.85 -24.61 -24.54
N LEU A 276 -10.73 -24.29 -25.20
CA LEU A 276 -10.24 -25.12 -26.29
C LEU A 276 -9.57 -26.37 -25.69
N SER A 277 -9.95 -27.50 -26.26
CA SER A 277 -9.60 -28.88 -25.89
C SER A 277 -8.09 -29.12 -25.76
N GLN A 278 -7.74 -30.30 -25.22
CA GLN A 278 -6.37 -30.80 -25.10
C GLN A 278 -5.53 -30.44 -26.33
N GLY A 279 -4.47 -29.65 -26.14
CA GLY A 279 -3.59 -29.21 -27.23
C GLY A 279 -3.25 -27.71 -27.23
N ASN A 280 -3.91 -26.87 -26.41
CA ASN A 280 -3.54 -25.45 -26.33
C ASN A 280 -2.15 -25.27 -25.67
N PRO A 281 -1.11 -24.81 -26.40
CA PRO A 281 0.25 -24.65 -25.87
C PRO A 281 0.33 -23.57 -24.77
N PHE A 282 -0.67 -22.68 -24.69
CA PHE A 282 -0.75 -21.60 -23.71
C PHE A 282 -1.43 -22.00 -22.40
N LYS A 283 -2.02 -23.20 -22.33
CA LYS A 283 -2.66 -23.74 -21.12
C LYS A 283 -1.71 -24.73 -20.47
N ARG A 284 -1.07 -24.31 -19.38
CA ARG A 284 -0.22 -25.19 -18.56
C ARG A 284 -0.94 -25.51 -17.26
N GLU A 285 -0.86 -26.77 -16.84
CA GLU A 285 -1.44 -27.20 -15.57
C GLU A 285 -0.72 -26.52 -14.40
N ALA A 286 -1.48 -25.98 -13.46
CA ALA A 286 -0.92 -25.49 -12.21
C ALA A 286 -0.49 -26.68 -11.36
N ARG A 287 0.75 -26.68 -10.87
CA ARG A 287 1.31 -27.77 -10.05
C ARG A 287 1.88 -27.27 -8.73
N LEU A 288 1.84 -28.10 -7.71
CA LEU A 288 2.25 -27.83 -6.33
C LEU A 288 3.35 -28.81 -5.93
N CYS A 289 4.32 -28.33 -5.13
CA CYS A 289 5.30 -29.20 -4.51
C CYS A 289 4.67 -29.92 -3.32
N GLN A 290 5.37 -30.90 -2.77
CA GLN A 290 4.95 -31.65 -1.59
C GLN A 290 4.56 -30.76 -0.39
N LYS A 291 5.27 -29.63 -0.16
CA LYS A 291 4.94 -28.67 0.93
C LYS A 291 3.57 -28.00 0.73
N HIS A 292 3.19 -27.72 -0.51
CA HIS A 292 1.99 -26.95 -0.83
C HIS A 292 0.80 -27.80 -1.30
N GLY A 293 1.07 -29.04 -1.71
CA GLY A 293 0.08 -30.04 -2.11
C GLY A 293 -0.58 -30.75 -0.91
N SER A 294 -1.36 -31.79 -1.19
CA SER A 294 -2.16 -32.55 -0.21
C SER A 294 -1.35 -33.49 0.69
N GLY A 295 -0.02 -33.35 0.76
CA GLY A 295 0.79 -34.06 1.75
C GLY A 295 0.78 -35.60 1.66
N GLY A 296 0.37 -36.18 0.53
CA GLY A 296 0.52 -37.63 0.28
C GLY A 296 -0.72 -38.49 0.51
N TYR A 297 -1.93 -37.93 0.66
CA TYR A 297 -3.14 -38.79 0.63
C TYR A 297 -3.31 -39.43 -0.76
N PRO A 298 -3.27 -40.78 -0.87
CA PRO A 298 -3.23 -41.46 -2.18
C PRO A 298 -4.53 -41.30 -2.98
N HIS A 299 -5.66 -41.09 -2.30
CA HIS A 299 -6.99 -41.03 -2.92
C HIS A 299 -7.68 -39.67 -2.81
N SER A 300 -7.03 -38.68 -2.20
CA SER A 300 -7.61 -37.34 -2.04
C SER A 300 -6.65 -36.22 -2.39
N ILE A 301 -7.24 -35.15 -2.91
CA ILE A 301 -6.57 -33.89 -3.26
C ILE A 301 -7.17 -32.80 -2.37
N GLN A 302 -6.39 -31.79 -2.01
CA GLN A 302 -6.89 -30.66 -1.23
C GLN A 302 -7.24 -29.49 -2.14
N CYS A 303 -8.37 -28.85 -1.88
CA CYS A 303 -8.70 -27.57 -2.51
C CYS A 303 -7.65 -26.52 -2.11
N VAL A 304 -7.05 -25.83 -3.09
CA VAL A 304 -6.00 -24.83 -2.80
C VAL A 304 -6.50 -23.59 -2.05
N VAL A 305 -7.81 -23.38 -1.98
CA VAL A 305 -8.44 -22.26 -1.27
C VAL A 305 -8.91 -22.69 0.11
N CYS A 306 -9.91 -23.59 0.19
CA CYS A 306 -10.50 -23.97 1.48
C CYS A 306 -9.77 -25.10 2.22
N ARG A 307 -8.72 -25.69 1.61
CA ARG A 307 -7.93 -26.80 2.16
C ARG A 307 -8.70 -28.09 2.47
N GLN A 308 -10.01 -28.12 2.21
CA GLN A 308 -10.83 -29.30 2.38
C GLN A 308 -10.40 -30.42 1.41
N PRO A 309 -10.30 -31.67 1.87
CA PRO A 309 -10.00 -32.81 1.02
C PRO A 309 -11.15 -33.08 0.05
N ARG A 310 -10.81 -33.53 -1.15
CA ARG A 310 -11.74 -33.89 -2.22
C ARG A 310 -11.26 -35.20 -2.86
N PRO A 311 -12.19 -36.04 -3.36
CA PRO A 311 -11.81 -37.21 -4.14
C PRO A 311 -10.96 -36.79 -5.34
N LYS A 312 -9.90 -37.56 -5.62
CA LYS A 312 -9.12 -37.36 -6.85
C LYS A 312 -10.05 -37.61 -8.05
N PRO A 313 -10.09 -36.72 -9.06
CA PRO A 313 -10.95 -36.94 -10.22
C PRO A 313 -10.52 -38.23 -10.92
N THR A 314 -11.45 -39.17 -11.10
CA THR A 314 -11.20 -40.52 -11.62
C THR A 314 -11.13 -40.58 -13.16
N GLY A 315 -11.18 -39.44 -13.87
CA GLY A 315 -11.05 -39.38 -15.32
C GLY A 315 -10.90 -37.96 -15.89
N THR A 316 -10.70 -37.86 -17.20
CA THR A 316 -10.66 -36.60 -18.00
C THR A 316 -12.05 -35.99 -18.23
N GLY A 317 -13.10 -36.64 -17.73
CA GLY A 317 -14.49 -36.21 -17.88
C GLY A 317 -14.77 -34.85 -17.26
N THR A 318 -15.64 -34.09 -17.90
CA THR A 318 -16.19 -32.84 -17.38
C THR A 318 -16.87 -33.08 -16.03
N ALA A 319 -16.33 -32.47 -14.98
CA ALA A 319 -16.91 -32.41 -13.65
C ALA A 319 -18.42 -32.05 -13.73
N SER A 320 -19.29 -32.97 -13.32
CA SER A 320 -20.76 -32.85 -13.37
C SER A 320 -21.41 -32.81 -11.98
N GLY A 321 -20.70 -33.21 -10.91
CA GLY A 321 -21.20 -33.24 -9.54
C GLY A 321 -20.67 -32.13 -8.63
N PHE A 322 -21.43 -31.73 -7.61
CA PHE A 322 -21.02 -30.73 -6.61
C PHE A 322 -19.73 -31.10 -5.83
N THR A 323 -19.42 -32.39 -5.76
CA THR A 323 -18.22 -32.95 -5.12
C THR A 323 -16.98 -32.91 -5.99
N ASP A 324 -17.14 -32.63 -7.29
CA ASP A 324 -16.03 -32.67 -8.22
C ASP A 324 -15.02 -31.54 -7.98
N SER A 325 -13.79 -31.85 -8.38
CA SER A 325 -12.67 -30.93 -8.32
C SER A 325 -12.40 -30.31 -9.69
N VAL A 326 -12.01 -29.06 -9.68
CA VAL A 326 -11.68 -28.26 -10.85
C VAL A 326 -10.17 -28.12 -10.92
N ALA A 327 -9.56 -28.71 -11.94
CA ALA A 327 -8.15 -28.52 -12.22
C ALA A 327 -7.83 -27.06 -12.56
N LEU A 328 -6.75 -26.54 -11.97
CA LEU A 328 -6.30 -25.17 -12.18
C LEU A 328 -5.19 -25.08 -13.22
N ASN A 329 -5.09 -23.90 -13.81
CA ASN A 329 -4.13 -23.61 -14.88
C ASN A 329 -3.29 -22.38 -14.50
N ILE A 330 -2.15 -22.24 -15.17
CA ILE A 330 -1.32 -21.04 -15.14
C ILE A 330 -1.19 -20.46 -16.54
N CYS A 331 -1.11 -19.13 -16.64
CA CYS A 331 -0.82 -18.48 -17.92
C CYS A 331 0.65 -18.66 -18.31
N PHE A 332 0.92 -18.48 -19.59
CA PHE A 332 2.25 -18.57 -20.19
C PHE A 332 3.26 -17.63 -19.51
N ASP A 333 2.90 -16.37 -19.24
CA ASP A 333 3.78 -15.40 -18.58
C ASP A 333 4.23 -15.89 -17.19
N CYS A 334 3.30 -16.46 -16.41
CA CYS A 334 3.59 -17.04 -15.10
C CYS A 334 4.37 -18.35 -15.19
N TRP A 335 4.31 -19.04 -16.33
CA TRP A 335 5.08 -20.26 -16.54
C TRP A 335 6.54 -19.95 -16.92
N ILE A 336 6.76 -19.07 -17.91
CA ILE A 336 8.09 -18.72 -18.44
C ILE A 336 8.93 -17.91 -17.48
N SER A 337 8.32 -17.01 -16.72
CA SER A 337 9.01 -16.12 -15.78
C SER A 337 9.82 -16.83 -14.68
N GLY A 338 9.75 -18.17 -14.61
CA GLY A 338 10.70 -18.97 -13.87
C GLY A 338 12.10 -19.10 -14.50
N GLY A 339 12.33 -18.57 -15.71
CA GLY A 339 13.63 -18.63 -16.40
C GLY A 339 14.15 -20.05 -16.65
N ALA A 340 13.31 -21.06 -16.48
CA ALA A 340 13.72 -22.46 -16.42
C ALA A 340 12.79 -23.30 -17.28
N ALA A 341 13.35 -24.29 -17.97
CA ALA A 341 12.61 -25.27 -18.76
C ALA A 341 11.64 -26.13 -17.92
N ARG A 342 11.72 -26.07 -16.59
CA ARG A 342 10.96 -26.92 -15.66
C ARG A 342 9.84 -26.14 -14.95
N PRO A 343 8.70 -26.78 -14.67
CA PRO A 343 7.60 -26.15 -13.94
C PRO A 343 8.02 -25.78 -12.51
N ARG A 344 7.60 -24.61 -12.03
CA ARG A 344 7.74 -24.17 -10.63
C ARG A 344 6.47 -24.42 -9.84
N CYS A 345 6.62 -24.67 -8.55
CA CYS A 345 5.49 -24.74 -7.62
C CYS A 345 4.62 -23.49 -7.69
N CYS A 346 3.31 -23.67 -7.80
CA CYS A 346 2.31 -22.60 -7.82
C CYS A 346 1.75 -22.26 -6.43
N GLY A 347 2.31 -22.89 -5.39
CA GLY A 347 2.01 -22.56 -4.00
C GLY A 347 2.56 -21.18 -3.63
N MET A 348 1.90 -20.52 -2.68
CA MET A 348 2.32 -19.23 -2.16
C MET A 348 3.01 -19.44 -0.81
N GLU A 349 4.17 -18.81 -0.64
CA GLU A 349 4.89 -18.70 0.63
C GLU A 349 4.30 -17.51 1.38
N LEU A 350 3.65 -17.81 2.52
CA LEU A 350 2.92 -16.83 3.33
C LEU A 350 3.66 -16.46 4.63
N GLU A 351 4.80 -17.13 4.89
CA GLU A 351 5.68 -16.96 6.04
C GLU A 351 6.96 -16.24 5.64
#